data_AF-A0A9P3KGI9-F1
#
_entry.id   AF-A0A9P3KGI9-F1
#
_cell.length_a   1.000
_cell.length_b   1.000
_cell.length_c   1.000
_cell.angle_alpha   90.00
_cell.angle_beta   90.00
_cell.angle_gamma   90.00
#
_symmetry.space_group_name_H-M   'P 1'
#
loop_
_entity.id
_entity.type
_entity.pdbx_description
1 polymer ?
#
loop_
_entity_poly.entity_id
_entity_poly.type
_entity_poly.pdbx_seq_one_letter_code
_entity_poly.pdbx_strand_id
1 'polypeptide(L)'
;MSGAKKLINDPSDVVLEMIEGLVETYPNLQYLDGFPDVKVVLRADVSRGTYGKVAVISGGGSGHEPAHAGFVGTGMLTAAVCGDVFASPSVNAVLMAIRAVTGPAGCLLIVKNYTGDRLNFGLAAEQAKEEGFKVDMVVVGDDCALPPPRGIAGRRGLAGTVFVHKVAGAAAEEGKSLADVAAEARQVAGLVGTMGVGLSVCTVPGGFPSDRLPATKMELGLGIHGEPGAAVVEMQSVDVVVSHMLNTINNPDTGYMPLKLGSRVALMVNSLGATPAMEVMIAAGKAVAQLQVEHGLAVERVYAGHFMTSLDMSGLSLSVLKVDDQILQRLDASTLAPAWPNACQGARPATKVPVPLPLALQTLTLHHPYASDPRTYQRRARAWSGAYEGGQKRCWQWWQT
;
A
#
# COMPACT_ATOMS: atom_id res chain seq x y z
N MET A 1 -10.90 -32.08 7.56
CA MET A 1 -10.91 -30.61 7.56
C MET A 1 -11.83 -30.17 6.43
N SER A 2 -12.83 -29.33 6.69
CA SER A 2 -13.65 -28.77 5.59
C SER A 2 -12.77 -27.84 4.75
N GLY A 3 -12.88 -27.90 3.43
CA GLY A 3 -12.14 -27.03 2.51
C GLY A 3 -12.38 -25.53 2.80
N ALA A 4 -11.47 -24.69 2.31
CA ALA A 4 -11.58 -23.24 2.43
C ALA A 4 -12.87 -22.72 1.79
N LYS A 5 -13.55 -21.77 2.46
CA LYS A 5 -14.74 -21.11 1.91
C LYS A 5 -14.31 -19.99 0.97
N LYS A 6 -14.48 -20.18 -0.35
CA LYS A 6 -14.22 -19.14 -1.37
C LYS A 6 -15.34 -19.12 -2.40
N LEU A 7 -15.63 -17.93 -2.93
CA LEU A 7 -16.58 -17.72 -4.02
C LEU A 7 -15.84 -17.87 -5.34
N ILE A 8 -15.60 -19.11 -5.75
CA ILE A 8 -14.86 -19.49 -6.95
C ILE A 8 -15.50 -20.73 -7.58
N ASN A 9 -15.29 -20.94 -8.87
CA ASN A 9 -15.60 -22.20 -9.53
C ASN A 9 -14.43 -23.20 -9.31
N ASP A 10 -13.55 -23.35 -10.29
CA ASP A 10 -12.35 -24.19 -10.18
C ASP A 10 -11.16 -23.37 -9.61
N PRO A 11 -10.48 -23.84 -8.55
CA PRO A 11 -9.23 -23.24 -8.08
C PRO A 11 -8.15 -23.02 -9.14
N SER A 12 -8.09 -23.80 -10.23
CA SER A 12 -7.11 -23.59 -11.31
C SER A 12 -7.41 -22.37 -12.17
N ASP A 13 -8.68 -21.97 -12.26
CA ASP A 13 -9.16 -21.00 -13.23
C ASP A 13 -9.35 -19.60 -12.61
N VAL A 14 -9.18 -19.48 -11.29
CA VAL A 14 -9.45 -18.25 -10.52
C VAL A 14 -8.78 -16.99 -11.07
N VAL A 15 -7.57 -17.10 -11.63
CA VAL A 15 -6.87 -15.95 -12.19
C VAL A 15 -7.49 -15.54 -13.53
N LEU A 16 -7.88 -16.50 -14.36
CA LEU A 16 -8.52 -16.23 -15.65
C LEU A 16 -9.90 -15.61 -15.43
N GLU A 17 -10.75 -16.23 -14.60
CA GLU A 17 -12.10 -15.73 -14.29
C GLU A 17 -12.05 -14.33 -13.66
N MET A 18 -11.06 -14.07 -12.81
CA MET A 18 -10.82 -12.73 -12.25
C MET A 18 -10.48 -11.72 -13.34
N ILE A 19 -9.60 -12.06 -14.30
CA ILE A 19 -9.25 -11.17 -15.41
C ILE A 19 -10.46 -10.90 -16.30
N GLU A 20 -11.24 -11.93 -16.63
CA GLU A 20 -12.49 -11.80 -17.41
C GLU A 20 -13.46 -10.84 -16.73
N GLY A 21 -13.70 -11.02 -15.42
CA GLY A 21 -14.55 -10.11 -14.64
C GLY A 21 -14.01 -8.67 -14.60
N LEU A 22 -12.68 -8.50 -14.54
CA LEU A 22 -12.05 -7.19 -14.53
C LEU A 22 -12.24 -6.46 -15.87
N VAL A 23 -12.00 -7.12 -17.01
CA VAL A 23 -12.12 -6.49 -18.33
C VAL A 23 -13.58 -6.21 -18.71
N GLU A 24 -14.52 -7.04 -18.26
CA GLU A 24 -15.96 -6.79 -18.43
C GLU A 24 -16.42 -5.59 -17.57
N THR A 25 -15.82 -5.40 -16.40
CA THR A 25 -16.15 -4.27 -15.49
C THR A 25 -15.56 -2.95 -15.99
N TYR A 26 -14.36 -2.96 -16.56
CA TYR A 26 -13.63 -1.75 -16.94
C TYR A 26 -13.33 -1.73 -18.45
N PRO A 27 -14.13 -1.01 -19.27
CA PRO A 27 -14.06 -1.08 -20.74
C PRO A 27 -12.76 -0.49 -21.34
N ASN A 28 -11.95 0.19 -20.53
CA ASN A 28 -10.64 0.70 -20.93
C ASN A 28 -9.52 -0.35 -20.73
N LEU A 29 -9.86 -1.56 -20.28
CA LEU A 29 -8.94 -2.68 -20.14
C LEU A 29 -9.21 -3.74 -21.18
N GLN A 30 -8.15 -4.44 -21.57
CA GLN A 30 -8.18 -5.60 -22.45
C GLN A 30 -7.36 -6.73 -21.86
N TYR A 31 -7.72 -7.94 -22.24
CA TYR A 31 -7.00 -9.16 -21.93
C TYR A 31 -6.20 -9.59 -23.15
N LEU A 32 -4.88 -9.73 -23.02
CA LEU A 32 -4.05 -10.39 -24.02
C LEU A 32 -4.18 -11.90 -23.83
N ASP A 33 -5.12 -12.48 -24.56
CA ASP A 33 -5.39 -13.91 -24.49
C ASP A 33 -4.31 -14.72 -25.22
N GLY A 34 -3.49 -15.42 -24.44
CA GLY A 34 -2.61 -16.48 -24.92
C GLY A 34 -2.71 -17.70 -24.01
N PHE A 35 -3.94 -18.09 -23.66
CA PHE A 35 -4.25 -19.21 -22.77
C PHE A 35 -3.47 -20.50 -23.11
N PRO A 36 -3.04 -21.27 -22.08
CA PRO A 36 -3.19 -21.01 -20.65
C PRO A 36 -2.11 -20.12 -20.04
N ASP A 37 -1.01 -19.88 -20.76
CA ASP A 37 0.24 -19.41 -20.15
C ASP A 37 0.39 -17.89 -20.10
N VAL A 38 -0.35 -17.15 -20.94
CA VAL A 38 -0.26 -15.69 -21.03
C VAL A 38 -1.51 -15.08 -20.43
N LYS A 39 -1.36 -14.54 -19.21
CA LYS A 39 -2.42 -13.85 -18.48
C LYS A 39 -2.04 -12.38 -18.26
N VAL A 40 -2.33 -11.51 -19.24
CA VAL A 40 -1.90 -10.11 -19.21
C VAL A 40 -3.09 -9.17 -19.38
N VAL A 41 -3.24 -8.24 -18.43
CA VAL A 41 -4.20 -7.14 -18.52
C VAL A 41 -3.47 -5.91 -19.03
N LEU A 42 -4.02 -5.24 -20.05
CA LEU A 42 -3.41 -4.06 -20.66
C LEU A 42 -4.47 -2.99 -20.97
N ARG A 43 -4.00 -1.76 -21.19
CA ARG A 43 -4.87 -0.65 -21.60
C ARG A 43 -5.40 -0.85 -23.01
N ALA A 44 -6.70 -0.67 -23.21
CA ALA A 44 -7.36 -0.80 -24.51
C ALA A 44 -6.92 0.27 -25.53
N ASP A 45 -6.42 1.41 -25.07
CA ASP A 45 -5.94 2.52 -25.92
C ASP A 45 -4.47 2.38 -26.36
N VAL A 46 -3.84 1.25 -26.05
CA VAL A 46 -2.43 0.99 -26.35
C VAL A 46 -2.28 -0.05 -27.43
N SER A 47 -1.58 0.32 -28.50
CA SER A 47 -1.12 -0.59 -29.54
C SER A 47 0.34 -0.31 -29.85
N ARG A 48 1.17 -1.36 -29.90
CA ARG A 48 2.61 -1.26 -30.19
C ARG A 48 2.95 -0.31 -31.34
N GLY A 49 2.18 -0.38 -32.44
CA GLY A 49 2.45 0.39 -33.66
C GLY A 49 2.21 1.89 -33.52
N THR A 50 1.45 2.33 -32.52
CA THR A 50 1.01 3.72 -32.36
C THR A 50 1.36 4.33 -31.00
N TYR A 51 1.79 3.51 -30.03
CA TYR A 51 2.09 3.98 -28.69
C TYR A 51 3.44 4.71 -28.64
N GLY A 52 3.39 6.05 -28.55
CA GLY A 52 4.55 6.93 -28.58
C GLY A 52 5.18 7.24 -27.21
N LYS A 53 4.64 6.68 -26.11
CA LYS A 53 5.11 6.93 -24.74
C LYS A 53 5.84 5.70 -24.18
N VAL A 54 6.58 5.88 -23.10
CA VAL A 54 7.18 4.76 -22.37
C VAL A 54 6.07 3.87 -21.83
N ALA A 55 6.11 2.57 -22.13
CA ALA A 55 5.21 1.62 -21.51
C ALA A 55 5.69 1.28 -20.09
N VAL A 56 4.81 1.32 -19.10
CA VAL A 56 5.13 0.93 -17.73
C VAL A 56 4.47 -0.41 -17.43
N ILE A 57 5.26 -1.46 -17.23
CA ILE A 57 4.77 -2.82 -17.06
C ILE A 57 5.13 -3.29 -15.65
N SER A 58 4.19 -3.95 -14.98
CA SER A 58 4.46 -4.65 -13.72
C SER A 58 3.77 -6.01 -13.72
N GLY A 59 3.82 -6.71 -12.59
CA GLY A 59 3.22 -8.03 -12.46
C GLY A 59 3.77 -8.82 -11.27
N GLY A 60 3.48 -10.11 -11.28
CA GLY A 60 3.82 -11.07 -10.23
C GLY A 60 2.71 -12.09 -10.06
N GLY A 61 2.80 -12.91 -9.02
CA GLY A 61 1.72 -13.82 -8.66
C GLY A 61 0.42 -13.10 -8.34
N SER A 62 -0.70 -13.75 -8.65
CA SER A 62 -2.04 -13.26 -8.31
C SER A 62 -2.35 -13.48 -6.83
N GLY A 63 -3.45 -12.90 -6.34
CA GLY A 63 -3.85 -12.95 -4.93
C GLY A 63 -3.49 -11.70 -4.13
N HIS A 64 -3.11 -10.63 -4.83
CA HIS A 64 -2.76 -9.32 -4.24
C HIS A 64 -3.68 -8.20 -4.71
N GLU A 65 -4.82 -8.54 -5.30
CA GLU A 65 -5.72 -7.61 -5.95
C GLU A 65 -6.12 -6.48 -4.98
N PRO A 66 -6.12 -5.21 -5.44
CA PRO A 66 -6.06 -4.79 -6.84
C PRO A 66 -4.66 -4.78 -7.48
N ALA A 67 -3.59 -5.07 -6.73
CA ALA A 67 -2.26 -5.16 -7.31
C ALA A 67 -2.16 -6.41 -8.22
N HIS A 68 -1.77 -6.30 -9.50
CA HIS A 68 -1.41 -5.07 -10.23
C HIS A 68 -2.44 -4.62 -11.25
N ALA A 69 -3.33 -5.51 -11.69
CA ALA A 69 -4.25 -5.25 -12.81
C ALA A 69 -5.21 -4.08 -12.56
N GLY A 70 -5.61 -3.83 -11.30
CA GLY A 70 -6.41 -2.66 -10.92
C GLY A 70 -5.66 -1.33 -11.04
N PHE A 71 -4.35 -1.34 -11.25
CA PHE A 71 -3.52 -0.16 -11.49
C PHE A 71 -3.15 0.04 -12.97
N VAL A 72 -3.73 -0.76 -13.87
CA VAL A 72 -3.61 -0.57 -15.32
C VAL A 72 -4.55 0.55 -15.76
N GLY A 73 -4.01 1.55 -16.44
CA GLY A 73 -4.75 2.73 -16.88
C GLY A 73 -3.82 3.90 -17.24
N THR A 74 -4.37 4.86 -17.98
CA THR A 74 -3.72 6.15 -18.29
C THR A 74 -3.15 6.77 -17.02
N GLY A 75 -1.88 7.21 -17.03
CA GLY A 75 -1.21 7.79 -15.87
C GLY A 75 -0.70 6.80 -14.81
N MET A 76 -0.83 5.48 -15.00
CA MET A 76 -0.23 4.42 -14.16
C MET A 76 0.39 3.29 -15.01
N LEU A 77 -0.01 2.03 -14.81
CA LEU A 77 0.53 0.90 -15.56
C LEU A 77 -0.07 0.84 -16.97
N THR A 78 0.77 0.52 -17.94
CA THR A 78 0.37 0.18 -19.30
C THR A 78 -0.14 -1.26 -19.40
N ALA A 79 0.51 -2.17 -18.68
CA ALA A 79 0.10 -3.57 -18.57
C ALA A 79 0.51 -4.19 -17.23
N ALA A 80 -0.23 -5.23 -16.82
CA ALA A 80 0.05 -6.06 -15.66
C ALA A 80 0.08 -7.53 -16.07
N VAL A 81 1.19 -8.21 -15.78
CA VAL A 81 1.38 -9.65 -16.04
C VAL A 81 0.98 -10.43 -14.79
N CYS A 82 -0.07 -11.23 -14.90
CA CYS A 82 -0.64 -11.99 -13.79
C CYS A 82 -0.10 -13.43 -13.83
N GLY A 83 0.66 -13.84 -12.83
CA GLY A 83 1.01 -15.24 -12.63
C GLY A 83 -0.11 -15.99 -11.92
N ASP A 84 0.10 -17.27 -11.64
CA ASP A 84 -0.81 -18.02 -10.77
C ASP A 84 -0.77 -17.48 -9.34
N VAL A 85 -1.67 -17.95 -8.47
CA VAL A 85 -1.78 -17.43 -7.10
C VAL A 85 -0.45 -17.62 -6.36
N PHE A 86 0.15 -16.50 -5.93
CA PHE A 86 1.47 -16.41 -5.28
C PHE A 86 2.65 -17.00 -6.06
N ALA A 87 2.52 -17.20 -7.38
CA ALA A 87 3.60 -17.66 -8.24
C ALA A 87 3.93 -16.63 -9.32
N SER A 88 5.21 -16.28 -9.46
CA SER A 88 5.68 -15.34 -10.50
C SER A 88 5.23 -15.79 -11.89
N PRO A 89 4.79 -14.87 -12.78
CA PRO A 89 4.46 -15.21 -14.16
C PRO A 89 5.68 -15.76 -14.90
N SER A 90 5.43 -16.56 -15.93
CA SER A 90 6.49 -17.12 -16.77
C SER A 90 7.26 -16.02 -17.53
N VAL A 91 8.50 -16.32 -17.88
CA VAL A 91 9.33 -15.46 -18.76
C VAL A 91 8.59 -15.14 -20.06
N ASN A 92 7.93 -16.14 -20.65
CA ASN A 92 7.18 -15.97 -21.89
C ASN A 92 5.99 -15.00 -21.73
N ALA A 93 5.24 -15.08 -20.63
CA ALA A 93 4.13 -14.16 -20.36
C ALA A 93 4.62 -12.70 -20.24
N VAL A 94 5.74 -12.48 -19.55
CA VAL A 94 6.34 -11.14 -19.45
C VAL A 94 6.82 -10.65 -20.82
N LEU A 95 7.48 -11.49 -21.60
CA LEU A 95 7.92 -11.16 -22.96
C LEU A 95 6.74 -10.81 -23.88
N MET A 96 5.62 -11.53 -23.79
CA MET A 96 4.41 -11.21 -24.56
C MET A 96 3.84 -9.84 -24.19
N ALA A 97 3.81 -9.49 -22.89
CA ALA A 97 3.40 -8.16 -22.45
C ALA A 97 4.30 -7.06 -23.03
N ILE A 98 5.62 -7.25 -22.97
CA ILE A 98 6.59 -6.32 -23.56
C ILE A 98 6.30 -6.14 -25.05
N ARG A 99 6.18 -7.24 -25.80
CA ARG A 99 5.89 -7.21 -27.24
C ARG A 99 4.57 -6.53 -27.57
N ALA A 100 3.54 -6.71 -26.75
CA ALA A 100 2.21 -6.17 -27.00
C ALA A 100 2.14 -4.64 -26.84
N VAL A 101 2.83 -4.09 -25.84
CA VAL A 101 2.63 -2.68 -25.43
C VAL A 101 3.83 -1.76 -25.65
N THR A 102 5.00 -2.29 -26.04
CA THR A 102 6.23 -1.49 -26.13
C THR A 102 6.45 -0.89 -27.51
N GLY A 103 6.23 0.42 -27.63
CA GLY A 103 6.57 1.21 -28.82
C GLY A 103 8.03 1.69 -28.87
N PRO A 104 8.38 2.62 -29.79
CA PRO A 104 9.76 3.11 -29.99
C PRO A 104 10.39 3.82 -28.77
N ALA A 105 9.56 4.32 -27.85
CA ALA A 105 9.99 4.94 -26.61
C ALA A 105 10.54 3.94 -25.58
N GLY A 106 10.24 2.64 -25.75
CA GLY A 106 10.66 1.58 -24.84
C GLY A 106 9.69 1.32 -23.69
N CYS A 107 10.08 0.42 -22.79
CA CYS A 107 9.30 0.10 -21.61
C CYS A 107 10.14 0.03 -20.34
N LEU A 108 9.50 0.34 -19.22
CA LEU A 108 10.01 0.18 -17.87
C LEU A 108 9.29 -1.00 -17.21
N LEU A 109 10.06 -1.97 -16.72
CA LEU A 109 9.56 -3.04 -15.86
C LEU A 109 9.70 -2.65 -14.38
N ILE A 110 8.60 -2.58 -13.65
CA ILE A 110 8.59 -2.39 -12.19
C ILE A 110 8.35 -3.74 -11.53
N VAL A 111 9.34 -4.24 -10.79
CA VAL A 111 9.38 -5.62 -10.29
C VAL A 111 9.49 -5.63 -8.78
N LYS A 112 8.59 -6.32 -8.08
CA LYS A 112 8.70 -6.52 -6.63
C LYS A 112 9.93 -7.37 -6.32
N ASN A 113 10.66 -7.11 -5.25
CA ASN A 113 11.87 -7.86 -4.90
C ASN A 113 11.55 -9.25 -4.32
N TYR A 114 11.08 -10.15 -5.17
CA TYR A 114 10.99 -11.59 -4.95
C TYR A 114 11.85 -12.30 -5.98
N THR A 115 12.49 -13.41 -5.58
CA THR A 115 13.44 -14.12 -6.45
C THR A 115 12.81 -14.54 -7.77
N GLY A 116 11.62 -15.15 -7.73
CA GLY A 116 10.90 -15.58 -8.93
C GLY A 116 10.52 -14.42 -9.85
N ASP A 117 10.06 -13.29 -9.28
CA ASP A 117 9.74 -12.09 -10.05
C ASP A 117 11.00 -11.53 -10.73
N ARG A 118 12.11 -11.39 -9.99
CA ARG A 118 13.37 -10.85 -10.53
C ARG A 118 13.97 -11.70 -11.64
N LEU A 119 14.00 -13.02 -11.47
CA LEU A 119 14.57 -13.92 -12.46
C LEU A 119 13.72 -13.94 -13.73
N ASN A 120 12.39 -14.06 -13.60
CA ASN A 120 11.51 -14.16 -14.76
C ASN A 120 11.42 -12.85 -15.55
N PHE A 121 11.24 -11.72 -14.87
CA PHE A 121 11.21 -10.41 -15.54
C PHE A 121 12.59 -10.02 -16.08
N GLY A 122 13.67 -10.33 -15.36
CA GLY A 122 15.03 -10.09 -15.81
C GLY A 122 15.36 -10.84 -17.10
N LEU A 123 15.05 -12.14 -17.16
CA LEU A 123 15.29 -12.93 -18.37
C LEU A 123 14.42 -12.46 -19.54
N ALA A 124 13.16 -12.10 -19.29
CA ALA A 124 12.28 -11.54 -20.32
C ALA A 124 12.79 -10.19 -20.85
N ALA A 125 13.37 -9.35 -19.98
CA ALA A 125 13.98 -8.09 -20.37
C ALA A 125 15.18 -8.29 -21.29
N GLU A 126 16.06 -9.26 -20.99
CA GLU A 126 17.21 -9.58 -21.84
C GLU A 126 16.76 -10.13 -23.20
N GLN A 127 15.80 -11.07 -23.24
CA GLN A 127 15.23 -11.56 -24.50
C GLN A 127 14.59 -10.44 -25.33
N ALA A 128 13.85 -9.53 -24.70
CA ALA A 128 13.27 -8.39 -25.39
C ALA A 128 14.35 -7.43 -25.94
N LYS A 129 15.47 -7.23 -25.23
CA LYS A 129 16.59 -6.42 -25.74
C LYS A 129 17.24 -7.08 -26.96
N GLU A 130 17.40 -8.40 -26.95
CA GLU A 130 17.89 -9.16 -28.11
C GLU A 130 16.98 -9.00 -29.34
N GLU A 131 15.67 -8.84 -29.12
CA GLU A 131 14.68 -8.52 -30.16
C GLU A 131 14.65 -7.04 -30.58
N GLY A 132 15.51 -6.20 -29.98
CA GLY A 132 15.64 -4.78 -30.30
C GLY A 132 14.70 -3.86 -29.52
N PHE A 133 13.97 -4.34 -28.50
CA PHE A 133 13.20 -3.48 -27.62
C PHE A 133 14.11 -2.72 -26.65
N LYS A 134 13.76 -1.45 -26.39
CA LYS A 134 14.38 -0.68 -25.30
C LYS A 134 13.66 -1.03 -24.00
N VAL A 135 14.38 -1.67 -23.08
CA VAL A 135 13.82 -2.12 -21.80
C VAL A 135 14.74 -1.69 -20.66
N ASP A 136 14.17 -1.06 -19.64
CA ASP A 136 14.83 -0.84 -18.35
C ASP A 136 14.01 -1.52 -17.23
N MET A 137 14.65 -1.84 -16.12
CA MET A 137 14.03 -2.54 -14.99
C MET A 137 14.36 -1.85 -13.66
N VAL A 138 13.34 -1.71 -12.82
CA VAL A 138 13.44 -1.19 -11.45
C VAL A 138 12.86 -2.21 -10.49
N VAL A 139 13.70 -2.63 -9.54
CA VAL A 139 13.30 -3.54 -8.47
C VAL A 139 12.88 -2.74 -7.25
N VAL A 140 11.71 -3.04 -6.70
CA VAL A 140 11.16 -2.38 -5.51
C VAL A 140 11.31 -3.30 -4.30
N GLY A 141 12.03 -2.81 -3.29
CA GLY A 141 12.21 -3.48 -2.00
C GLY A 141 11.94 -2.49 -0.87
N ASP A 142 10.67 -2.29 -0.55
CA ASP A 142 10.18 -1.30 0.41
C ASP A 142 9.92 -1.89 1.81
N ASP A 143 9.94 -3.20 1.99
CA ASP A 143 9.72 -3.81 3.31
C ASP A 143 10.84 -3.47 4.31
N CYS A 144 10.47 -3.00 5.50
CA CYS A 144 11.34 -2.64 6.61
C CYS A 144 11.32 -3.67 7.75
N ALA A 145 10.53 -4.74 7.65
CA ALA A 145 10.33 -5.71 8.73
C ALA A 145 11.62 -6.43 9.17
N LEU A 146 12.51 -6.71 8.22
CA LEU A 146 13.71 -7.52 8.46
C LEU A 146 14.95 -6.62 8.37
N PRO A 147 15.67 -6.37 9.47
CA PRO A 147 16.87 -5.54 9.45
C PRO A 147 18.04 -6.28 8.77
N PRO A 148 19.01 -5.56 8.16
CA PRO A 148 20.19 -6.20 7.58
C PRO A 148 20.97 -6.97 8.67
N PRO A 149 21.53 -8.16 8.39
CA PRO A 149 21.57 -8.87 7.11
C PRO A 149 20.43 -9.90 6.94
N ARG A 150 19.36 -9.86 7.75
CA ARG A 150 18.26 -10.83 7.67
C ARG A 150 17.47 -10.58 6.38
N GLY A 151 17.78 -11.37 5.34
CA GLY A 151 17.12 -11.32 4.04
C GLY A 151 18.09 -11.75 2.95
N ILE A 152 17.95 -12.99 2.47
CA ILE A 152 18.88 -13.61 1.51
C ILE A 152 18.91 -12.83 0.17
N ALA A 153 17.80 -12.18 -0.20
CA ALA A 153 17.64 -11.47 -1.47
C ALA A 153 17.41 -9.93 -1.33
N GLY A 154 17.58 -9.37 -0.13
CA GLY A 154 17.24 -7.97 0.19
C GLY A 154 15.80 -7.79 0.72
N ARG A 155 15.36 -6.53 0.83
CA ARG A 155 14.01 -6.13 1.31
C ARG A 155 12.92 -6.61 0.35
N ARG A 156 11.84 -7.22 0.84
CA ARG A 156 10.67 -7.62 0.01
C ARG A 156 10.00 -6.39 -0.62
N GLY A 157 9.35 -6.59 -1.78
CA GLY A 157 8.49 -5.57 -2.40
C GLY A 157 7.03 -5.73 -1.98
N LEU A 158 6.47 -4.73 -1.32
CA LEU A 158 5.12 -4.70 -0.73
C LEU A 158 4.30 -3.51 -1.30
N ALA A 159 3.31 -3.03 -0.54
CA ALA A 159 2.34 -2.02 -0.95
C ALA A 159 2.97 -0.68 -1.42
N GLY A 160 4.17 -0.34 -0.96
CA GLY A 160 4.89 0.85 -1.41
C GLY A 160 5.23 0.82 -2.92
N THR A 161 5.24 -0.37 -3.53
CA THR A 161 5.34 -0.55 -4.99
C THR A 161 4.27 0.25 -5.75
N VAL A 162 3.07 0.40 -5.20
CA VAL A 162 1.97 1.15 -5.86
C VAL A 162 2.30 2.64 -6.01
N PHE A 163 3.08 3.23 -5.09
CA PHE A 163 3.60 4.59 -5.27
C PHE A 163 4.58 4.68 -6.44
N VAL A 164 5.42 3.67 -6.63
CA VAL A 164 6.35 3.59 -7.77
C VAL A 164 5.57 3.52 -9.08
N HIS A 165 4.50 2.71 -9.14
CA HIS A 165 3.59 2.65 -10.29
C HIS A 165 3.01 4.02 -10.61
N LYS A 166 2.51 4.74 -9.59
CA LYS A 166 1.88 6.04 -9.78
C LYS A 166 2.85 7.08 -10.32
N VAL A 167 4.06 7.14 -9.77
CA VAL A 167 5.06 8.12 -10.19
C VAL A 167 5.60 7.80 -11.58
N ALA A 168 5.98 6.55 -11.83
CA ALA A 168 6.48 6.13 -13.13
C ALA A 168 5.42 6.32 -14.23
N GLY A 169 4.17 5.93 -13.96
CA GLY A 169 3.07 6.08 -14.91
C GLY A 169 2.76 7.54 -15.22
N ALA A 170 2.74 8.42 -14.21
CA ALA A 170 2.52 9.85 -14.42
C ALA A 170 3.68 10.49 -15.22
N ALA A 171 4.93 10.11 -14.93
CA ALA A 171 6.10 10.56 -15.70
C ALA A 171 6.05 10.07 -17.16
N ALA A 172 5.68 8.81 -17.39
CA ALA A 172 5.53 8.25 -18.73
C ALA A 172 4.39 8.91 -19.51
N GLU A 173 3.27 9.22 -18.84
CA GLU A 173 2.12 9.87 -19.44
C GLU A 173 2.42 11.31 -19.91
N GLU A 174 3.33 12.01 -19.21
CA GLU A 174 3.90 13.30 -19.65
C GLU A 174 4.86 13.20 -20.84
N GLY A 175 5.18 11.98 -21.30
CA GLY A 175 6.06 11.76 -22.44
C GLY A 175 7.56 11.82 -22.10
N LYS A 176 7.94 11.63 -20.84
CA LYS A 176 9.35 11.55 -20.44
C LYS A 176 10.05 10.35 -21.10
N SER A 177 11.38 10.47 -21.22
CA SER A 177 12.21 9.40 -21.78
C SER A 177 12.25 8.17 -20.86
N LEU A 178 12.56 6.99 -21.39
CA LEU A 178 12.69 5.77 -20.59
C LEU A 178 13.70 5.94 -19.44
N ALA A 179 14.81 6.64 -19.68
CA ALA A 179 15.82 6.90 -18.67
C ALA A 179 15.28 7.77 -17.52
N ASP A 180 14.53 8.83 -17.84
CA ASP A 180 13.95 9.72 -16.83
C ASP A 180 12.84 9.03 -16.03
N VAL A 181 11.98 8.26 -16.71
CA VAL A 181 10.92 7.47 -16.05
C VAL A 181 11.53 6.45 -15.09
N ALA A 182 12.58 5.75 -15.53
CA ALA A 182 13.29 4.80 -14.68
C ALA A 182 14.04 5.48 -13.52
N ALA A 183 14.60 6.67 -13.72
CA ALA A 183 15.24 7.44 -12.66
C ALA A 183 14.24 7.87 -11.58
N GLU A 184 13.08 8.41 -11.95
CA GLU A 184 12.01 8.76 -11.00
C GLU A 184 11.50 7.52 -10.25
N ALA A 185 11.32 6.39 -10.96
CA ALA A 185 10.89 5.13 -10.33
C ALA A 185 11.92 4.63 -9.29
N ARG A 186 13.23 4.65 -9.62
CA ARG A 186 14.30 4.28 -8.68
C ARG A 186 14.36 5.22 -7.47
N GLN A 187 14.20 6.52 -7.71
CA GLN A 187 14.17 7.51 -6.64
C GLN A 187 13.03 7.19 -5.65
N VAL A 188 11.81 6.99 -6.14
CA VAL A 188 10.64 6.70 -5.29
C VAL A 188 10.80 5.36 -4.57
N ALA A 189 11.32 4.33 -5.24
CA ALA A 189 11.60 3.03 -4.62
C ALA A 189 12.61 3.14 -3.46
N GLY A 190 13.55 4.07 -3.53
CA GLY A 190 14.51 4.38 -2.45
C GLY A 190 13.98 5.34 -1.37
N LEU A 191 12.78 5.89 -1.53
CA LEU A 191 12.17 6.86 -0.62
C LEU A 191 10.91 6.33 0.07
N VAL A 192 10.60 5.03 -0.09
CA VAL A 192 9.44 4.38 0.52
C VAL A 192 9.85 3.24 1.45
N GLY A 193 9.19 3.20 2.61
CA GLY A 193 9.36 2.17 3.62
C GLY A 193 8.00 1.65 4.06
N THR A 194 7.89 0.33 4.14
CA THR A 194 6.65 -0.38 4.46
C THR A 194 6.88 -1.34 5.61
N MET A 195 5.96 -1.37 6.57
CA MET A 195 5.90 -2.41 7.59
C MET A 195 4.48 -2.98 7.63
N GLY A 196 4.35 -4.28 7.88
CA GLY A 196 3.07 -4.99 7.94
C GLY A 196 2.83 -5.64 9.29
N VAL A 197 1.57 -5.98 9.57
CA VAL A 197 1.15 -6.86 10.67
C VAL A 197 0.04 -7.78 10.17
N GLY A 198 0.17 -9.07 10.44
CA GLY A 198 -0.85 -10.08 10.18
C GLY A 198 -1.56 -10.50 11.46
N LEU A 199 -2.88 -10.62 11.40
CA LEU A 199 -3.75 -11.18 12.45
C LEU A 199 -4.20 -12.61 12.11
N SER A 200 -4.13 -12.97 10.83
CA SER A 200 -4.30 -14.34 10.33
C SER A 200 -3.34 -14.59 9.17
N VAL A 201 -3.21 -15.85 8.76
CA VAL A 201 -2.58 -16.21 7.48
C VAL A 201 -3.68 -16.37 6.43
N CYS A 202 -3.42 -15.96 5.20
CA CYS A 202 -4.33 -16.18 4.10
C CYS A 202 -4.51 -17.66 3.77
N THR A 203 -5.62 -17.97 3.12
CA THR A 203 -5.92 -19.29 2.57
C THR A 203 -5.88 -19.23 1.06
N VAL A 204 -5.08 -20.08 0.42
CA VAL A 204 -4.97 -20.17 -1.04
C VAL A 204 -6.22 -20.88 -1.61
N PRO A 205 -6.75 -20.50 -2.80
CA PRO A 205 -7.80 -21.26 -3.48
C PRO A 205 -7.48 -22.76 -3.58
N GLY A 206 -8.46 -23.62 -3.29
CA GLY A 206 -8.28 -25.08 -3.22
C GLY A 206 -7.46 -25.57 -2.01
N GLY A 207 -6.91 -24.66 -1.20
CA GLY A 207 -6.14 -24.98 -0.01
C GLY A 207 -6.99 -25.16 1.25
N PHE A 208 -6.29 -25.29 2.38
CA PHE A 208 -6.88 -25.38 3.71
C PHE A 208 -6.45 -24.19 4.57
N PRO A 209 -7.32 -23.72 5.49
CA PRO A 209 -6.94 -22.70 6.46
C PRO A 209 -5.71 -23.12 7.26
N SER A 210 -4.85 -22.14 7.58
CA SER A 210 -3.64 -22.36 8.37
C SER A 210 -3.87 -21.96 9.82
N ASP A 211 -3.57 -22.86 10.76
CA ASP A 211 -3.61 -22.60 12.20
C ASP A 211 -2.28 -22.03 12.74
N ARG A 212 -1.36 -21.61 11.85
CA ARG A 212 -0.01 -21.14 12.21
C ARG A 212 -0.03 -19.94 13.16
N LEU A 213 -1.04 -19.08 13.05
CA LEU A 213 -1.18 -17.88 13.87
C LEU A 213 -2.45 -18.00 14.76
N PRO A 214 -2.30 -18.30 16.05
CA PRO A 214 -3.43 -18.44 16.97
C PRO A 214 -4.20 -17.13 17.16
N ALA A 215 -5.48 -17.22 17.53
CA ALA A 215 -6.38 -16.07 17.68
C ALA A 215 -5.93 -15.00 18.72
N THR A 216 -5.03 -15.35 19.65
CA THR A 216 -4.48 -14.40 20.64
C THR A 216 -3.20 -13.71 20.17
N LYS A 217 -2.69 -14.09 18.99
CA LYS A 217 -1.39 -13.66 18.48
C LYS A 217 -1.56 -12.78 17.23
N MET A 218 -0.54 -11.96 16.99
CA MET A 218 -0.32 -11.26 15.73
C MET A 218 1.13 -11.45 15.30
N GLU A 219 1.40 -11.30 14.01
CA GLU A 219 2.73 -11.44 13.43
C GLU A 219 3.20 -10.15 12.78
N LEU A 220 4.28 -9.60 13.33
CA LEU A 220 4.91 -8.38 12.87
C LEU A 220 5.76 -8.70 11.63
N GLY A 221 5.49 -8.02 10.52
CA GLY A 221 6.22 -8.19 9.27
C GLY A 221 5.86 -9.45 8.49
N LEU A 222 4.66 -10.02 8.70
CA LEU A 222 4.15 -11.14 7.88
C LEU A 222 4.19 -10.75 6.38
N GLY A 223 4.77 -11.62 5.56
CA GLY A 223 4.86 -11.42 4.11
C GLY A 223 3.53 -11.60 3.39
N ILE A 224 3.41 -11.01 2.21
CA ILE A 224 2.17 -11.06 1.41
C ILE A 224 1.89 -12.43 0.78
N HIS A 225 2.84 -13.37 0.81
CA HIS A 225 2.59 -14.77 0.44
C HIS A 225 2.53 -15.68 1.68
N GLY A 226 2.40 -15.10 2.88
CA GLY A 226 2.38 -15.83 4.14
C GLY A 226 3.76 -16.19 4.69
N GLU A 227 4.84 -15.61 4.14
CA GLU A 227 6.20 -15.87 4.63
C GLU A 227 6.40 -15.34 6.06
N PRO A 228 7.11 -16.08 6.93
CA PRO A 228 7.31 -15.66 8.32
C PRO A 228 7.80 -14.22 8.46
N GLY A 229 7.22 -13.52 9.42
CA GLY A 229 7.59 -12.18 9.78
C GLY A 229 8.80 -12.10 10.70
N ALA A 230 9.02 -10.91 11.25
CA ALA A 230 10.10 -10.64 12.20
C ALA A 230 9.83 -11.27 13.58
N ALA A 231 8.57 -11.28 14.03
CA ALA A 231 8.17 -11.80 15.32
C ALA A 231 6.67 -12.14 15.41
N VAL A 232 6.34 -13.17 16.19
CA VAL A 232 4.97 -13.47 16.62
C VAL A 232 4.81 -13.01 18.07
N VAL A 233 3.82 -12.16 18.34
CA VAL A 233 3.59 -11.52 19.63
C VAL A 233 2.13 -11.64 20.06
N GLU A 234 1.83 -11.38 21.33
CA GLU A 234 0.43 -11.25 21.79
C GLU A 234 -0.27 -10.09 21.09
N MET A 235 -1.57 -10.21 20.88
CA MET A 235 -2.40 -9.11 20.38
C MET A 235 -2.20 -7.84 21.21
N GLN A 236 -1.96 -6.73 20.52
CA GLN A 236 -1.77 -5.42 21.13
C GLN A 236 -2.86 -4.45 20.68
N SER A 237 -3.01 -3.34 21.42
CA SER A 237 -3.82 -2.23 20.97
C SER A 237 -3.26 -1.62 19.67
N VAL A 238 -4.14 -1.08 18.83
CA VAL A 238 -3.75 -0.42 17.57
C VAL A 238 -2.74 0.71 17.77
N ASP A 239 -2.79 1.42 18.89
CA ASP A 239 -1.84 2.49 19.23
C ASP A 239 -0.40 1.94 19.33
N VAL A 240 -0.22 0.79 19.98
CA VAL A 240 1.08 0.11 20.12
C VAL A 240 1.54 -0.46 18.79
N VAL A 241 0.62 -1.09 18.04
CA VAL A 241 0.93 -1.67 16.72
C VAL A 241 1.43 -0.60 15.75
N VAL A 242 0.68 0.50 15.61
CA VAL A 242 1.04 1.62 14.73
C VAL A 242 2.36 2.24 15.15
N SER A 243 2.58 2.44 16.45
CA SER A 243 3.85 2.98 16.96
C SER A 243 5.02 2.07 16.60
N HIS A 244 4.89 0.75 16.79
CA HIS A 244 5.92 -0.20 16.39
C HIS A 244 6.21 -0.16 14.89
N MET A 245 5.17 -0.11 14.05
CA MET A 245 5.33 -0.06 12.60
C MET A 245 6.05 1.20 12.14
N LEU A 246 5.65 2.38 12.64
CA LEU A 246 6.27 3.65 12.30
C LEU A 246 7.71 3.76 12.82
N ASN A 247 7.97 3.30 14.04
CA ASN A 247 9.33 3.24 14.59
C ASN A 247 10.24 2.33 13.76
N THR A 248 9.73 1.19 13.29
CA THR A 248 10.48 0.28 12.42
C THR A 248 10.80 0.93 11.07
N ILE A 249 9.83 1.60 10.44
CA ILE A 249 10.04 2.31 9.17
C ILE A 249 11.03 3.47 9.32
N ASN A 250 10.93 4.21 10.43
CA ASN A 250 11.74 5.41 10.70
C ASN A 250 13.02 5.10 11.46
N ASN A 251 13.42 3.82 11.60
CA ASN A 251 14.57 3.44 12.39
C ASN A 251 15.88 3.94 11.74
N PRO A 252 16.59 4.91 12.35
CA PRO A 252 17.79 5.50 11.77
C PRO A 252 18.94 4.49 11.62
N ASP A 253 18.98 3.45 12.45
CA ASP A 253 20.05 2.44 12.43
C ASP A 253 20.00 1.56 11.18
N THR A 254 18.81 1.43 10.57
CA THR A 254 18.64 0.64 9.34
C THR A 254 19.06 1.42 8.09
N GLY A 255 19.01 2.75 8.13
CA GLY A 255 19.22 3.61 6.97
C GLY A 255 18.20 3.43 5.82
N TYR A 256 17.08 2.73 6.05
CA TYR A 256 16.10 2.43 5.00
C TYR A 256 15.34 3.66 4.50
N MET A 257 15.15 4.65 5.37
CA MET A 257 14.37 5.84 5.08
C MET A 257 15.16 7.11 5.46
N PRO A 258 15.42 8.03 4.51
CA PRO A 258 16.11 9.28 4.78
C PRO A 258 15.14 10.35 5.34
N LEU A 259 14.49 10.04 6.46
CA LEU A 259 13.53 10.92 7.13
C LEU A 259 14.21 11.73 8.24
N LYS A 260 13.87 13.02 8.30
CA LYS A 260 14.29 13.97 9.33
C LYS A 260 13.10 14.82 9.78
N LEU A 261 13.20 15.47 10.93
CA LEU A 261 12.20 16.43 11.42
C LEU A 261 11.81 17.42 10.31
N GLY A 262 10.51 17.64 10.12
CA GLY A 262 9.96 18.49 9.07
C GLY A 262 9.95 17.88 7.67
N SER A 263 10.39 16.63 7.49
CA SER A 263 10.22 15.95 6.21
C SER A 263 8.74 15.79 5.88
N ARG A 264 8.42 16.02 4.61
CA ARG A 264 7.10 15.83 4.05
C ARG A 264 6.93 14.37 3.63
N VAL A 265 5.77 13.78 3.92
CA VAL A 265 5.47 12.38 3.63
C VAL A 265 4.07 12.19 3.07
N ALA A 266 3.92 11.15 2.24
CA ALA A 266 2.63 10.54 1.92
C ALA A 266 2.52 9.21 2.69
N LEU A 267 1.35 8.95 3.26
CA LEU A 267 1.04 7.73 4.01
C LEU A 267 0.05 6.87 3.22
N MET A 268 0.33 5.57 3.10
CA MET A 268 -0.64 4.56 2.67
C MET A 268 -0.93 3.60 3.82
N VAL A 269 -2.20 3.40 4.12
CA VAL A 269 -2.72 2.43 5.09
C VAL A 269 -3.45 1.36 4.32
N ASN A 270 -2.78 0.23 4.12
CA ASN A 270 -3.22 -0.84 3.25
C ASN A 270 -3.80 -2.00 4.06
N SER A 271 -5.04 -2.40 3.78
CA SER A 271 -5.60 -3.65 4.27
C SER A 271 -5.03 -4.82 3.49
N LEU A 272 -4.63 -5.88 4.20
CA LEU A 272 -4.11 -7.11 3.58
C LEU A 272 -5.21 -8.03 3.05
N GLY A 273 -6.48 -7.65 3.14
CA GLY A 273 -7.59 -8.45 2.63
C GLY A 273 -8.82 -8.36 3.52
N ALA A 274 -8.87 -9.17 4.57
CA ALA A 274 -10.04 -9.32 5.42
C ALA A 274 -10.20 -8.23 6.50
N THR A 275 -9.27 -7.26 6.61
CA THR A 275 -9.37 -6.17 7.59
C THR A 275 -10.44 -5.16 7.17
N PRO A 276 -11.49 -4.96 7.99
CA PRO A 276 -12.57 -4.02 7.66
C PRO A 276 -12.12 -2.57 7.54
N ALA A 277 -12.81 -1.79 6.71
CA ALA A 277 -12.54 -0.36 6.52
C ALA A 277 -12.54 0.45 7.84
N MET A 278 -13.36 0.05 8.81
CA MET A 278 -13.38 0.67 10.14
C MET A 278 -12.02 0.58 10.83
N GLU A 279 -11.40 -0.60 10.83
CA GLU A 279 -10.10 -0.84 11.46
C GLU A 279 -8.98 -0.12 10.71
N VAL A 280 -9.04 -0.11 9.38
CA VAL A 280 -8.12 0.66 8.53
C VAL A 280 -8.18 2.16 8.86
N MET A 281 -9.38 2.72 9.04
CA MET A 281 -9.54 4.14 9.39
C MET A 281 -9.09 4.46 10.81
N ILE A 282 -9.28 3.54 11.75
CA ILE A 282 -8.73 3.66 13.11
C ILE A 282 -7.20 3.73 13.02
N ALA A 283 -6.56 2.79 12.32
CA ALA A 283 -5.11 2.77 12.14
C ALA A 283 -4.60 4.03 11.43
N ALA A 284 -5.29 4.51 10.40
CA ALA A 284 -4.96 5.75 9.70
C ALA A 284 -5.01 6.97 10.64
N GLY A 285 -6.06 7.08 11.45
CA GLY A 285 -6.18 8.16 12.44
C GLY A 285 -5.02 8.17 13.44
N LYS A 286 -4.57 6.99 13.90
CA LYS A 286 -3.40 6.87 14.79
C LYS A 286 -2.10 7.19 14.07
N ALA A 287 -1.89 6.63 12.89
CA ALA A 287 -0.64 6.80 12.13
C ALA A 287 -0.40 8.26 11.75
N VAL A 288 -1.43 8.97 11.28
CA VAL A 288 -1.33 10.41 10.96
C VAL A 288 -0.98 11.23 12.20
N ALA A 289 -1.63 10.96 13.33
CA ALA A 289 -1.34 11.67 14.57
C ALA A 289 0.10 11.44 15.05
N GLN A 290 0.56 10.19 15.09
CA GLN A 290 1.91 9.84 15.52
C GLN A 290 2.98 10.39 14.57
N LEU A 291 2.78 10.31 13.25
CA LEU A 291 3.70 10.91 12.26
C LEU A 291 3.87 12.42 12.48
N GLN A 292 2.78 13.15 12.71
CA GLN A 292 2.83 14.60 12.86
C GLN A 292 3.34 15.05 14.24
N VAL A 293 2.90 14.39 15.32
CA VAL A 293 3.16 14.85 16.69
C VAL A 293 4.43 14.23 17.27
N GLU A 294 4.62 12.92 17.09
CA GLU A 294 5.72 12.17 17.71
C GLU A 294 6.96 12.16 16.83
N HIS A 295 6.80 11.95 15.51
CA HIS A 295 7.90 11.96 14.56
C HIS A 295 8.17 13.34 13.92
N GLY A 296 7.27 14.31 14.12
CA GLY A 296 7.41 15.67 13.58
C GLY A 296 7.50 15.74 12.05
N LEU A 297 6.77 14.87 11.37
CA LEU A 297 6.70 14.78 9.90
C LEU A 297 5.43 15.46 9.38
N ALA A 298 5.54 16.13 8.23
CA ALA A 298 4.39 16.76 7.57
C ALA A 298 3.67 15.75 6.67
N VAL A 299 2.48 15.30 7.08
CA VAL A 299 1.69 14.33 6.32
C VAL A 299 0.86 15.03 5.24
N GLU A 300 1.38 15.04 4.02
CA GLU A 300 0.80 15.75 2.86
C GLU A 300 -0.37 14.99 2.24
N ARG A 301 -0.28 13.66 2.14
CA ARG A 301 -1.30 12.79 1.55
C ARG A 301 -1.53 11.56 2.41
N VAL A 302 -2.76 11.08 2.44
CA VAL A 302 -3.14 9.84 3.13
C VAL A 302 -4.03 9.03 2.20
N TYR A 303 -3.66 7.77 1.99
CA TYR A 303 -4.36 6.77 1.21
C TYR A 303 -4.76 5.64 2.16
N ALA A 304 -6.01 5.19 2.13
CA ALA A 304 -6.50 4.14 3.03
C ALA A 304 -7.47 3.21 2.29
N GLY A 305 -7.24 1.90 2.35
CA GLY A 305 -8.04 0.92 1.61
C GLY A 305 -7.24 -0.33 1.24
N HIS A 306 -7.65 -0.99 0.15
CA HIS A 306 -6.94 -2.13 -0.43
C HIS A 306 -6.07 -1.66 -1.59
N PHE A 307 -4.75 -1.84 -1.48
CA PHE A 307 -3.79 -1.49 -2.52
C PHE A 307 -2.97 -2.69 -2.96
N MET A 308 -2.52 -3.50 -2.00
CA MET A 308 -1.83 -4.77 -2.25
C MET A 308 -2.21 -5.74 -1.14
N THR A 309 -3.12 -6.65 -1.45
CA THR A 309 -3.67 -7.60 -0.48
C THR A 309 -2.83 -8.86 -0.40
N SER A 310 -3.26 -9.80 0.43
CA SER A 310 -2.85 -11.19 0.46
C SER A 310 -4.12 -12.02 0.66
N LEU A 311 -4.92 -12.13 -0.40
CA LEU A 311 -6.21 -12.84 -0.39
C LEU A 311 -7.11 -12.39 0.78
N ASP A 312 -7.42 -13.32 1.69
CA ASP A 312 -8.26 -13.15 2.88
C ASP A 312 -7.45 -12.96 4.18
N MET A 313 -6.18 -12.56 4.08
CA MET A 313 -5.37 -12.21 5.25
C MET A 313 -6.01 -11.05 6.03
N SER A 314 -6.25 -11.26 7.32
CA SER A 314 -6.54 -10.18 8.25
C SER A 314 -5.22 -9.60 8.73
N GLY A 315 -5.13 -8.27 8.75
CA GLY A 315 -3.89 -7.51 8.92
C GLY A 315 -3.84 -6.25 8.07
N LEU A 316 -2.83 -5.42 8.30
CA LEU A 316 -2.62 -4.19 7.55
C LEU A 316 -1.14 -3.89 7.39
N SER A 317 -0.81 -3.01 6.45
CA SER A 317 0.51 -2.42 6.32
C SER A 317 0.45 -0.89 6.26
N LEU A 318 1.53 -0.26 6.72
CA LEU A 318 1.77 1.16 6.58
C LEU A 318 2.94 1.35 5.62
N SER A 319 2.74 2.15 4.58
CA SER A 319 3.83 2.61 3.70
C SER A 319 3.99 4.12 3.85
N VAL A 320 5.19 4.55 4.23
CA VAL A 320 5.58 5.96 4.34
C VAL A 320 6.49 6.28 3.17
N LEU A 321 6.06 7.20 2.32
CA LEU A 321 6.84 7.73 1.20
C LEU A 321 7.32 9.13 1.56
N LYS A 322 8.63 9.37 1.53
CA LYS A 322 9.17 10.73 1.58
C LYS A 322 8.86 11.45 0.27
N VAL A 323 8.27 12.64 0.35
CA VAL A 323 7.84 13.41 -0.82
C VAL A 323 8.51 14.77 -0.91
N ASP A 324 8.58 15.28 -2.14
CA ASP A 324 8.82 16.66 -2.52
C ASP A 324 7.71 17.11 -3.48
N ASP A 325 7.80 18.35 -4.01
CA ASP A 325 6.74 18.89 -4.87
C ASP A 325 6.59 18.12 -6.19
N GLN A 326 7.68 17.58 -6.74
CA GLN A 326 7.62 16.76 -7.95
C GLN A 326 6.87 15.46 -7.67
N ILE A 327 7.19 14.76 -6.57
CA ILE A 327 6.50 13.53 -6.20
C ILE A 327 5.03 13.83 -5.87
N LEU A 328 4.71 14.91 -5.16
CA LEU A 328 3.30 15.30 -4.95
C LEU A 328 2.56 15.51 -6.27
N GLN A 329 3.14 16.26 -7.21
CA GLN A 329 2.53 16.47 -8.53
C GLN A 329 2.27 15.15 -9.26
N ARG A 330 3.20 14.19 -9.16
CA ARG A 330 3.05 12.85 -9.74
C ARG A 330 1.93 12.05 -9.08
N LEU A 331 1.81 12.10 -7.75
CA LEU A 331 0.75 11.44 -7.00
C LEU A 331 -0.63 12.03 -7.32
N ASP A 332 -0.69 13.35 -7.49
CA ASP A 332 -1.92 14.10 -7.78
C ASP A 332 -2.32 14.09 -9.27
N ALA A 333 -1.41 13.68 -10.17
CA ALA A 333 -1.70 13.59 -11.60
C ALA A 333 -2.87 12.64 -11.87
N SER A 334 -3.76 13.03 -12.79
CA SER A 334 -4.95 12.24 -13.14
C SER A 334 -4.58 10.84 -13.62
N THR A 335 -5.43 9.86 -13.30
CA THR A 335 -5.31 8.49 -13.79
C THR A 335 -6.68 7.90 -14.07
N LEU A 336 -6.75 6.97 -15.02
CA LEU A 336 -7.93 6.14 -15.30
C LEU A 336 -7.79 4.72 -14.74
N ALA A 337 -6.75 4.46 -13.95
CA ALA A 337 -6.56 3.18 -13.28
C ALA A 337 -7.67 2.94 -12.23
N PRO A 338 -8.40 1.81 -12.30
CA PRO A 338 -9.57 1.57 -11.46
C PRO A 338 -9.36 1.71 -9.94
N ALA A 339 -8.18 1.31 -9.45
CA ALA A 339 -7.94 1.14 -8.03
C ALA A 339 -7.11 2.28 -7.38
N TRP A 340 -6.76 3.34 -8.12
CA TRP A 340 -6.09 4.50 -7.52
C TRP A 340 -7.11 5.53 -7.04
N PRO A 341 -7.23 5.76 -5.72
CA PRO A 341 -8.10 6.82 -5.22
C PRO A 341 -7.45 8.17 -5.48
N ASN A 342 -8.15 9.05 -6.19
CA ASN A 342 -7.71 10.44 -6.33
C ASN A 342 -7.63 11.08 -4.93
N ALA A 343 -6.44 11.49 -4.50
CA ALA A 343 -6.25 12.06 -3.18
C ALA A 343 -6.97 13.41 -3.06
N CYS A 344 -7.58 13.66 -1.90
CA CYS A 344 -8.16 14.98 -1.61
C CYS A 344 -7.04 16.02 -1.44
N GLN A 345 -7.09 17.08 -2.25
CA GLN A 345 -6.19 18.24 -2.13
C GLN A 345 -6.73 19.26 -1.12
N GLY A 346 -5.84 20.05 -0.52
CA GLY A 346 -6.21 21.28 0.21
C GLY A 346 -5.83 21.30 1.69
N ALA A 347 -6.03 22.47 2.30
CA ALA A 347 -5.85 22.65 3.74
C ALA A 347 -6.85 21.77 4.50
N ARG A 348 -6.40 21.09 5.56
CA ARG A 348 -7.28 20.31 6.44
C ARG A 348 -7.95 21.26 7.42
N PRO A 349 -9.27 21.55 7.30
CA PRO A 349 -9.97 22.34 8.30
C PRO A 349 -10.03 21.60 9.64
N ALA A 350 -10.50 22.27 10.68
CA ALA A 350 -10.73 21.64 11.98
C ALA A 350 -11.63 20.40 11.81
N THR A 351 -11.14 19.24 12.25
CA THR A 351 -11.82 17.95 12.06
C THR A 351 -13.05 17.79 12.95
N LYS A 352 -13.12 18.55 14.04
CA LYS A 352 -14.24 18.56 14.98
C LYS A 352 -14.95 19.90 14.90
N VAL A 353 -16.21 19.86 14.51
CA VAL A 353 -17.12 21.00 14.57
C VAL A 353 -18.04 20.80 15.78
N PRO A 354 -18.27 21.83 16.61
CA PRO A 354 -19.20 21.72 17.72
C PRO A 354 -20.61 21.38 17.20
N VAL A 355 -21.34 20.57 17.97
CA VAL A 355 -22.76 20.31 17.67
C VAL A 355 -23.52 21.64 17.72
N PRO A 356 -24.30 21.99 16.68
CA PRO A 356 -25.16 23.16 16.74
C PRO A 356 -26.14 23.04 17.90
N LEU A 357 -26.13 24.01 18.82
CA LEU A 357 -27.11 24.04 19.91
C LEU A 357 -28.51 24.31 19.32
N PRO A 358 -29.54 23.53 19.70
CA PRO A 358 -30.92 23.81 19.32
C PRO A 358 -31.32 25.25 19.69
N LEU A 359 -32.08 25.93 18.83
CA LEU A 359 -32.57 27.30 19.06
C LEU A 359 -33.26 27.47 20.43
N ALA A 360 -33.93 26.42 20.92
CA ALA A 360 -34.58 26.40 22.24
C ALA A 360 -33.59 26.49 23.43
N LEU A 361 -32.33 26.10 23.24
CA LEU A 361 -31.27 26.21 24.25
C LEU A 361 -30.46 27.51 24.11
N GLN A 362 -30.57 28.21 22.98
CA GLN A 362 -29.92 29.51 22.76
C GLN A 362 -30.66 30.65 23.50
N THR A 363 -31.94 30.48 23.84
CA THR A 363 -32.76 31.47 24.56
C THR A 363 -32.71 31.30 26.08
N LEU A 364 -32.25 30.15 26.59
CA LEU A 364 -32.13 29.88 28.03
C LEU A 364 -30.95 30.62 28.71
N THR A 365 -30.04 31.23 27.94
CA THR A 365 -28.91 31.99 28.47
C THR A 365 -29.22 33.46 28.79
N LEU A 366 -30.44 33.97 28.53
CA LEU A 366 -30.81 35.36 28.83
C LEU A 366 -31.74 35.55 30.04
N HIS A 367 -32.20 34.49 30.70
CA HIS A 367 -32.97 34.62 31.94
C HIS A 367 -32.62 33.52 32.96
N HIS A 368 -31.57 33.74 33.75
CA HIS A 368 -31.38 33.02 35.02
C HIS A 368 -31.37 34.02 36.19
N PRO A 369 -32.43 34.11 37.03
CA PRO A 369 -32.50 35.05 38.15
C PRO A 369 -31.66 34.68 39.38
N TYR A 370 -30.65 33.81 39.25
CA TYR A 370 -29.84 33.36 40.39
C TYR A 370 -28.35 33.43 40.08
N ALA A 371 -27.85 34.66 39.97
CA ALA A 371 -26.45 34.96 40.21
C ALA A 371 -26.28 35.29 41.70
N SER A 372 -26.09 34.29 42.54
CA SER A 372 -25.64 34.50 43.92
C SER A 372 -24.95 33.25 44.48
N ASP A 373 -23.63 33.14 44.27
CA ASP A 373 -22.60 32.81 45.28
C ASP A 373 -21.35 32.19 44.61
N PRO A 374 -20.21 32.91 44.53
CA PRO A 374 -18.95 32.42 43.92
C PRO A 374 -18.27 31.26 44.66
N ARG A 375 -18.71 30.85 45.86
CA ARG A 375 -17.92 29.96 46.73
C ARG A 375 -18.18 28.46 46.54
N THR A 376 -19.29 28.07 45.93
CA THR A 376 -19.66 26.64 45.75
C THR A 376 -19.04 26.00 44.51
N TYR A 377 -18.66 26.79 43.48
CA TYR A 377 -18.08 26.24 42.25
C TYR A 377 -16.60 25.82 42.42
N GLN A 378 -15.83 26.55 43.25
CA GLN A 378 -14.40 26.28 43.46
C GLN A 378 -14.09 24.98 44.22
N ARG A 379 -15.05 24.41 44.98
CA ARG A 379 -14.84 23.13 45.69
C ARG A 379 -15.04 21.90 44.82
N ARG A 380 -15.85 21.96 43.74
CA ARG A 380 -16.06 20.82 42.84
C ARG A 380 -14.98 20.70 41.75
N ALA A 381 -14.41 21.81 41.29
CA ALA A 381 -13.36 21.79 40.27
C ALA A 381 -12.02 21.18 40.75
N ARG A 382 -11.71 21.24 42.06
CA ARG A 382 -10.47 20.66 42.62
C ARG A 382 -10.50 19.15 42.85
N ALA A 383 -11.67 18.52 42.80
CA ALA A 383 -11.80 17.07 43.00
C ALA A 383 -11.59 16.26 41.69
N TRP A 384 -11.61 16.92 40.53
CA TRP A 384 -11.51 16.26 39.22
C TRP A 384 -10.12 16.34 38.57
N SER A 385 -9.27 17.29 38.98
CA SER A 385 -7.91 17.44 38.44
C SER A 385 -6.88 16.48 39.04
N GLY A 386 -7.12 15.90 40.22
CA GLY A 386 -6.18 14.99 40.88
C GLY A 386 -6.17 13.53 40.37
N ALA A 387 -7.16 13.13 39.57
CA ALA A 387 -7.30 11.74 39.11
C ALA A 387 -6.68 11.48 37.73
N TYR A 388 -6.32 12.53 36.98
CA TYR A 388 -5.87 12.41 35.58
C TYR A 388 -4.34 12.32 35.43
N GLU A 389 -3.57 12.85 36.38
CA GLU A 389 -2.09 12.93 36.28
C GLU A 389 -1.35 11.65 36.73
N GLY A 390 -2.03 10.72 37.41
CA GLY A 390 -1.40 9.49 37.95
C GLY A 390 -1.25 8.33 36.95
N GLY A 391 -1.95 8.37 35.81
CA GLY A 391 -2.05 7.24 34.88
C GLY A 391 -1.00 7.15 33.78
N GLN A 392 -0.31 8.24 33.46
CA GLN A 392 0.56 8.30 32.26
C GLN A 392 2.02 7.88 32.48
N LYS A 393 2.47 7.61 33.72
CA LYS A 393 3.91 7.39 34.01
C LYS A 393 4.39 5.92 34.06
N ARG A 394 3.61 4.92 33.62
CA ARG A 394 3.95 3.50 33.84
C ARG A 394 4.05 2.57 32.62
N CYS A 395 4.33 3.07 31.42
CA CYS A 395 4.29 2.22 30.20
C CYS A 395 5.63 1.93 29.48
N TRP A 396 6.79 2.33 30.01
CA TRP A 396 8.06 2.32 29.23
C TRP A 396 9.13 1.31 29.69
N GLN A 397 8.78 0.14 30.24
CA GLN A 397 9.79 -0.79 30.78
C GLN A 397 9.77 -2.24 30.28
N TRP A 398 9.06 -2.58 29.21
CA TRP A 398 8.94 -3.98 28.77
C TRP A 398 9.24 -4.16 27.28
N TRP A 399 10.45 -3.83 26.84
CA TRP A 399 10.97 -4.25 25.52
C TRP A 399 12.49 -4.50 25.54
N GLN A 400 13.00 -5.18 26.58
CA GLN A 400 14.37 -5.75 26.59
C GLN A 400 14.45 -7.07 27.40
N THR A 401 13.65 -8.06 27.04
CA THR A 401 13.90 -9.47 27.42
C THR A 401 13.55 -10.40 26.28
#